data_AF-A0A378CC34-F1
#
_entry.id   AF-A0A378CC34-F1
#
_cell.length_a   1.000
_cell.length_b   1.000
_cell.length_c   1.000
_cell.angle_alpha   90.00
_cell.angle_beta   90.00
_cell.angle_gamma   90.00
#
_symmetry.space_group_name_H-M   'P 1'
#
loop_
_entity.id
_entity.type
_entity.pdbx_description
1 polymer ?
#
loop_
_entity_poly.entity_id
_entity_poly.type
_entity_poly.pdbx_seq_one_letter_code
_entity_poly.pdbx_strand_id
1 'polypeptide(L)'
;MAVSCTGTGEVFMRTLAAYDIAALMEYGQLSLYSACERVVMEKLPALGGNGGLIAVDREGNVVLPFNSEGMYRAWCYAGDTPTIGIYRE
;
A
#
# COMPACT_ATOMS: atom_id res chain seq x y z
N MET A 1 2.03 -10.11 7.26
CA MET A 1 2.26 -8.68 6.93
C MET A 1 1.23 -7.84 7.66
N ALA A 2 1.47 -6.54 7.79
CA ALA A 2 0.50 -5.57 8.27
C ALA A 2 0.20 -4.54 7.17
N VAL A 3 -1.06 -4.15 7.00
CA VAL A 3 -1.51 -3.17 6.00
C VAL A 3 -2.50 -2.20 6.63
N SER A 4 -2.37 -0.92 6.33
CA SER A 4 -3.37 0.11 6.66
C SER A 4 -3.68 0.94 5.42
N CYS A 5 -4.97 1.07 5.08
CA CYS A 5 -5.43 1.70 3.85
C CYS A 5 -6.09 3.06 4.11
N THR A 6 -6.03 3.95 3.12
CA THR A 6 -6.76 5.22 3.08
C THR A 6 -7.24 5.52 1.67
N GLY A 7 -8.43 6.10 1.50
CA GLY A 7 -8.98 6.43 0.18
C GLY A 7 -10.48 6.22 0.08
N THR A 8 -10.96 5.94 -1.14
CA THR A 8 -12.37 5.63 -1.43
C THR A 8 -12.78 4.30 -0.81
N GLY A 9 -13.29 4.33 0.43
CA GLY A 9 -13.54 3.16 1.27
C GLY A 9 -14.37 2.07 0.60
N GLU A 10 -15.37 2.43 -0.19
CA GLU A 10 -16.24 1.49 -0.91
C GLU A 10 -15.44 0.60 -1.89
N VAL A 11 -14.47 1.18 -2.59
CA VAL A 11 -13.64 0.43 -3.56
C VAL A 11 -12.64 -0.45 -2.82
N PHE A 12 -12.05 0.03 -1.73
CA PHE A 12 -11.15 -0.77 -0.89
C PHE A 12 -11.86 -1.97 -0.24
N MET A 13 -13.10 -1.79 0.21
CA MET A 13 -13.92 -2.89 0.75
C MET A 13 -14.29 -3.91 -0.33
N ARG A 14 -14.74 -3.45 -1.51
CA ARG A 14 -15.10 -4.33 -2.64
C ARG A 14 -13.93 -5.16 -3.16
N THR A 15 -12.72 -4.63 -3.09
CA THR A 15 -11.50 -5.30 -3.56
C THR A 15 -10.81 -6.13 -2.47
N LEU A 16 -11.24 -6.02 -1.21
CA LEU A 16 -10.52 -6.56 -0.07
C LEU A 16 -9.04 -6.16 -0.08
N ALA A 17 -8.74 -4.90 -0.45
CA ALA A 17 -7.39 -4.46 -0.85
C ALA A 17 -6.25 -4.92 0.07
N ALA A 18 -6.43 -4.82 1.40
CA ALA A 18 -5.41 -5.28 2.36
C ALA A 18 -5.16 -6.79 2.32
N TYR A 19 -6.22 -7.59 2.22
CA TYR A 19 -6.12 -9.04 2.12
C TYR A 19 -5.64 -9.49 0.74
N ASP A 20 -6.04 -8.79 -0.32
CA ASP A 20 -5.59 -9.08 -1.68
C ASP A 20 -4.07 -8.96 -1.83
N ILE A 21 -3.44 -8.00 -1.15
CA ILE A 21 -1.96 -7.91 -1.09
C ILE A 21 -1.37 -9.13 -0.38
N ALA A 22 -1.94 -9.54 0.76
CA ALA A 22 -1.49 -10.73 1.48
C ALA A 22 -1.62 -11.99 0.62
N ALA A 23 -2.74 -12.15 -0.08
CA ALA A 23 -2.99 -13.27 -0.99
C ALA A 23 -2.03 -13.26 -2.20
N LEU A 24 -1.72 -12.09 -2.76
CA LEU A 24 -0.76 -11.94 -3.85
C LEU A 24 0.67 -12.31 -3.42
N MET A 25 1.05 -11.98 -2.18
CA MET A 25 2.34 -12.40 -1.63
C MET A 25 2.36 -13.90 -1.32
N GLU A 26 1.33 -14.42 -0.66
CA GLU A 26 1.29 -15.81 -0.18
C GLU A 26 1.06 -16.82 -1.32
N TYR A 27 0.08 -16.58 -2.17
CA TYR A 27 -0.28 -17.50 -3.27
C TYR A 27 0.40 -17.12 -4.59
N GLY A 28 0.53 -15.82 -4.86
CA GLY A 28 1.14 -15.30 -6.08
C GLY A 28 2.67 -15.22 -6.02
N GLN A 29 3.27 -15.45 -4.84
CA GLN A 29 4.72 -15.35 -4.61
C GLN A 29 5.31 -14.00 -5.05
N LEU A 30 4.49 -12.94 -5.02
CA LEU A 30 4.93 -11.59 -5.35
C LEU A 30 5.67 -10.96 -4.16
N SER A 31 6.62 -10.08 -4.48
CA SER A 31 7.22 -9.21 -3.47
C SER A 31 6.17 -8.24 -2.88
N LEU A 32 6.43 -7.71 -1.68
CA LEU A 32 5.56 -6.69 -1.08
C LEU A 32 5.35 -5.51 -2.03
N TYR A 33 6.41 -5.02 -2.67
CA TYR A 33 6.35 -3.93 -3.62
C TYR A 33 5.42 -4.25 -4.79
N SER A 34 5.65 -5.37 -5.47
CA SER A 34 4.88 -5.77 -6.65
C SER A 34 3.41 -6.04 -6.32
N ALA A 35 3.12 -6.64 -5.16
CA ALA A 35 1.76 -6.88 -4.70
C ALA A 35 1.03 -5.55 -4.44
N CYS A 36 1.67 -4.62 -3.73
CA CYS A 36 1.08 -3.31 -3.44
C CYS A 36 0.92 -2.46 -4.71
N GLU A 37 1.89 -2.47 -5.63
CA GLU A 37 1.82 -1.77 -6.92
C GLU A 37 0.61 -2.26 -7.73
N ARG A 38 0.44 -3.58 -7.87
CA ARG A 38 -0.68 -4.17 -8.59
C ARG A 38 -2.04 -3.79 -8.00
N VAL A 39 -2.14 -3.73 -6.68
CA VAL A 39 -3.41 -3.32 -6.04
C VAL A 39 -3.66 -1.82 -6.20
N VAL A 40 -2.67 -0.99 -5.89
CA VAL A 40 -2.84 0.48 -5.80
C VAL A 40 -2.81 1.16 -7.17
N MET A 41 -1.98 0.71 -8.09
CA MET A 41 -1.79 1.34 -9.41
C MET A 41 -2.65 0.72 -10.49
N GLU A 42 -3.06 -0.56 -10.37
CA GLU A 42 -3.87 -1.24 -11.38
C GLU A 42 -5.32 -1.48 -10.89
N LYS A 43 -5.50 -2.30 -9.85
CA LYS A 43 -6.85 -2.78 -9.45
C LYS A 43 -7.75 -1.66 -8.92
N LEU A 44 -7.24 -0.81 -8.03
CA LEU A 44 -8.04 0.28 -7.45
C LEU A 44 -8.47 1.30 -8.52
N PRO A 45 -7.57 1.85 -9.37
CA PRO A 45 -7.97 2.78 -10.43
C PRO A 45 -8.94 2.17 -11.44
N ALA A 46 -8.79 0.89 -11.79
CA ALA A 46 -9.69 0.19 -12.71
C ALA A 46 -11.14 0.15 -12.20
N LEU A 47 -11.34 0.30 -10.89
CA LEU A 47 -12.65 0.35 -10.24
C LEU A 47 -13.06 1.78 -9.80
N GLY A 48 -12.31 2.80 -10.26
CA GLY A 48 -12.54 4.20 -9.88
C GLY A 48 -12.10 4.54 -8.45
N GLY A 49 -11.31 3.69 -7.81
CA GLY A 49 -10.80 3.91 -6.46
C GLY A 49 -9.56 4.81 -6.46
N ASN A 50 -9.56 5.80 -5.57
CA ASN A 50 -8.43 6.68 -5.34
C ASN A 50 -7.96 6.54 -3.88
N GLY A 51 -6.65 6.48 -3.64
CA GLY A 51 -6.07 6.39 -2.32
C GLY A 51 -4.69 5.75 -2.30
N GLY A 52 -4.34 5.19 -1.15
CA GLY A 52 -3.08 4.52 -0.92
C GLY A 52 -3.12 3.66 0.33
N LEU A 53 -1.96 3.12 0.67
CA LEU A 53 -1.80 2.29 1.85
C LEU A 53 -0.37 2.36 2.37
N ILE A 54 -0.19 1.88 3.58
CA ILE A 54 1.12 1.58 4.16
C ILE A 54 1.16 0.09 4.48
N ALA A 55 2.28 -0.55 4.19
CA ALA A 55 2.45 -1.97 4.43
C ALA A 55 3.86 -2.28 4.93
N VAL A 56 3.93 -3.25 5.86
CA VAL A 56 5.18 -3.82 6.38
C VAL A 56 5.09 -5.34 6.33
N ASP A 57 6.09 -6.00 5.78
CA ASP A 57 6.16 -7.47 5.76
C ASP A 57 7.00 -8.05 6.91
N ARG A 58 7.11 -9.39 6.92
CA ARG A 58 7.83 -10.13 7.97
C ARG A 58 9.35 -9.93 7.94
N GLU A 59 9.89 -9.47 6.81
CA GLU A 59 11.32 -9.23 6.59
C GLU A 59 11.68 -7.78 6.93
N GLY A 60 10.69 -6.96 7.28
CA GLY A 60 10.85 -5.56 7.62
C GLY A 60 10.76 -4.63 6.42
N ASN A 61 10.42 -5.13 5.22
CA ASN A 61 10.25 -4.27 4.06
C ASN A 61 9.05 -3.35 4.26
N VAL A 62 9.22 -2.06 3.95
CA VAL A 62 8.18 -1.02 4.09
C VAL A 62 7.81 -0.47 2.71
N VAL A 63 6.52 -0.37 2.40
CA VAL A 63 6.01 0.23 1.16
C VAL A 63 4.85 1.15 1.48
N LEU A 64 4.84 2.34 0.88
CA LEU A 64 3.79 3.35 1.07
C LEU A 64 3.20 3.82 -0.28
N PRO A 65 2.55 2.94 -1.07
CA PRO A 65 2.08 3.31 -2.41
C PRO A 65 0.76 4.10 -2.33
N PHE A 66 0.60 5.04 -3.26
CA PHE A 66 -0.62 5.82 -3.41
C PHE A 66 -0.80 6.24 -4.87
N ASN A 67 -2.04 6.26 -5.33
CA ASN A 67 -2.42 6.72 -6.67
C ASN A 67 -3.05 8.12 -6.65
N SER A 68 -3.28 8.70 -5.46
CA SER A 68 -3.69 10.08 -5.25
C SER A 68 -2.58 11.07 -5.65
N GLU A 69 -2.90 12.37 -5.63
CA GLU A 69 -1.91 13.46 -5.80
C GLU A 69 -0.90 13.48 -4.64
N GLY A 70 -1.36 13.16 -3.43
CA GLY A 70 -0.54 13.06 -2.25
C GLY A 70 -1.13 12.12 -1.20
N MET A 71 -0.26 11.67 -0.28
CA MET A 71 -0.60 10.89 0.89
C MET A 71 0.34 11.33 2.02
N TYR A 72 -0.24 11.96 3.05
CA TYR A 72 0.48 12.27 4.29
C TYR A 72 1.01 10.97 4.90
N ARG A 73 2.33 10.82 4.93
CA ARG A 73 2.97 9.57 5.31
C ARG A 73 4.32 9.80 5.96
N ALA A 74 4.69 8.87 6.82
CA ALA A 74 6.03 8.80 7.39
C ALA A 74 6.38 7.34 7.69
N TRP A 75 7.67 7.04 7.74
CA TRP A 75 8.18 5.74 8.16
C TRP A 75 9.58 5.87 8.77
N CYS A 76 9.95 4.92 9.63
CA CYS A 76 11.29 4.81 10.20
C CYS A 76 11.60 3.37 10.61
N TYR A 77 12.89 3.02 10.62
CA TYR A 77 13.39 1.90 11.41
C TYR A 77 13.80 2.40 12.80
N ALA A 78 13.79 1.49 13.78
CA ALA A 78 14.20 1.82 15.13
C ALA A 78 15.68 2.26 15.16
N GLY A 79 15.94 3.48 15.62
CA GLY A 79 17.29 4.06 15.70
C GLY A 79 17.67 4.95 14.53
N ASP A 80 16.88 4.98 13.45
CA ASP A 80 17.13 5.82 12.28
C ASP A 80 16.32 7.13 12.30
N THR A 81 16.76 8.09 11.50
CA THR A 81 16.00 9.33 11.24
C THR A 81 14.73 9.02 10.43
N PRO A 82 13.55 9.52 10.84
CA PRO A 82 12.32 9.27 10.11
C PRO A 82 12.29 9.94 8.74
N THR A 83 11.67 9.29 7.77
CA THR A 83 11.34 9.87 6.47
C THR A 83 9.89 10.31 6.46
N ILE A 84 9.59 11.51 5.98
CA ILE A 84 8.25 12.11 5.93
C ILE A 84 7.99 12.59 4.51
N GLY A 85 6.76 12.41 4.03
CA GLY A 85 6.36 12.88 2.71
C GLY A 85 4.87 13.21 2.63
N ILE A 86 4.52 14.07 1.67
CA ILE A 86 3.13 14.43 1.37
C ILE A 86 2.83 14.14 -0.09
N TYR A 87 3.61 14.71 -1.01
CA TYR A 87 3.43 14.54 -2.45
C TYR A 87 4.29 13.39 -3.01
N ARG A 88 4.29 13.24 -4.34
CA ARG A 88 5.06 12.19 -5.06
C ARG A 88 6.57 12.43 -5.12
N GLU A 89 7.01 13.63 -4.76
CA GLU A 89 8.40 13.96 -4.45
C GLU A 89 8.51 14.35 -2.97
#